data_AF-A0A1C4XYV1-F1
#
_entry.id   AF-A0A1C4XYV1-F1
#
_cell.length_a   1.000
_cell.length_b   1.000
_cell.length_c   1.000
_cell.angle_alpha   90.00
_cell.angle_beta   90.00
_cell.angle_gamma   90.00
#
_symmetry.space_group_name_H-M   'P 1'
#
loop_
_entity.id
_entity.type
_entity.pdbx_description
1 polymer ?
#
loop_
_entity_poly.entity_id
_entity_poly.type
_entity_poly.pdbx_seq_one_letter_code
_entity_poly.pdbx_strand_id
1 'polypeptide(L)'
;MEHVGVSKPVVGITVPTGYSFNLDGTAIYLTMAALFVADAMGKPMSIGEQVGLLLFMIIASKGAAGVTGAGLATLAGGLQSHRPDLLDGVGLIVGIDRFMSEARALTNFAGNAVATVLVGTWTGEFDRA
;
A
#
# COMPACT_ATOMS: atom_id res chain seq x y z
N MET A 1 11.03 17.09 -1.95
CA MET A 1 12.21 16.38 -2.50
C MET A 1 13.22 17.31 -3.15
N GLU A 2 12.82 18.43 -3.78
CA GLU A 2 13.78 19.46 -4.25
C GLU A 2 14.66 20.00 -3.10
N HIS A 3 14.05 20.25 -1.93
CA HIS A 3 14.77 20.63 -0.71
C HIS A 3 15.72 19.55 -0.16
N VAL A 4 15.65 18.31 -0.67
CA VAL A 4 16.57 17.21 -0.31
C VAL A 4 17.75 17.17 -1.29
N GLY A 5 17.73 17.96 -2.37
CA GLY A 5 18.78 17.99 -3.40
C GLY A 5 18.42 17.25 -4.69
N VAL A 6 17.21 16.69 -4.82
CA VAL A 6 16.78 16.01 -6.07
C VAL A 6 16.22 17.05 -7.05
N SER A 7 16.67 17.03 -8.31
CA SER A 7 16.25 18.03 -9.30
C SER A 7 14.75 17.99 -9.60
N LYS A 8 14.20 19.16 -9.94
CA LYS A 8 12.78 19.35 -10.21
C LYS A 8 12.22 18.40 -11.30
N PRO A 9 12.91 18.14 -12.43
CA PRO A 9 12.45 17.16 -13.42
C PRO A 9 12.25 15.76 -12.83
N VAL A 10 13.18 15.29 -12.01
CA VAL A 10 13.10 13.96 -11.39
C VAL A 10 11.97 13.91 -10.36
N VAL A 11 11.88 14.92 -9.48
CA VAL A 11 10.80 15.01 -8.49
C VAL A 11 9.43 15.07 -9.17
N GLY A 12 9.30 15.87 -10.23
CA GLY A 12 8.06 16.09 -10.96
C GLY A 12 7.50 14.85 -11.66
N ILE A 13 8.33 13.83 -11.91
CA ILE A 13 7.89 12.54 -12.47
C ILE A 13 7.76 11.50 -11.35
N THR A 14 8.80 11.32 -10.55
CA THR A 14 8.88 10.21 -9.58
C THR A 14 7.84 10.30 -8.48
N VAL A 15 7.57 11.50 -7.94
CA VAL A 15 6.61 11.65 -6.82
C VAL A 15 5.17 11.42 -7.28
N PRO A 16 4.66 12.06 -8.35
CA PRO A 16 3.31 11.79 -8.84
C PRO A 16 3.11 10.35 -9.27
N THR A 17 4.07 9.78 -10.02
CA THR A 17 4.00 8.37 -10.43
C THR A 17 4.05 7.44 -9.22
N GLY A 18 4.88 7.74 -8.22
CA GLY A 18 4.95 6.98 -6.97
C GLY A 18 3.63 6.98 -6.20
N TYR A 19 2.90 8.08 -6.12
CA TYR A 19 1.61 8.09 -5.44
C TYR A 19 0.50 7.30 -6.16
N SER A 20 0.62 7.11 -7.47
CA SER A 20 -0.30 6.25 -8.23
C SER A 20 0.11 4.78 -8.22
N PHE A 21 1.41 4.51 -8.31
CA PHE A 21 1.91 3.17 -8.57
C PHE A 21 2.76 2.58 -7.45
N ASN A 22 3.19 3.31 -6.45
CA ASN A 22 4.01 2.79 -5.36
C ASN A 22 3.27 2.97 -4.02
N LEU A 23 2.25 2.14 -3.85
CA LEU A 23 1.39 2.07 -2.67
C LEU A 23 1.71 0.82 -1.84
N ASP A 24 2.99 0.65 -1.51
CA ASP A 24 3.50 -0.52 -0.80
C ASP A 24 2.91 -0.67 0.60
N GLY A 25 2.82 0.42 1.36
CA GLY A 25 2.16 0.45 2.66
C GLY A 25 0.69 0.02 2.55
N THR A 26 0.00 0.38 1.47
CA THR A 26 -1.36 -0.09 1.20
C THR A 26 -1.38 -1.59 0.95
N ALA A 27 -0.53 -2.12 0.06
CA ALA A 27 -0.48 -3.55 -0.23
C ALA A 27 -0.15 -4.41 1.01
N ILE A 28 0.84 -3.98 1.80
CA ILE A 28 1.23 -4.62 3.06
C ILE A 28 0.05 -4.60 4.03
N TYR A 29 -0.55 -3.43 4.28
CA TYR A 29 -1.65 -3.31 5.21
C TYR A 29 -2.84 -4.18 4.83
N LEU A 30 -3.27 -4.17 3.57
CA LEU A 30 -4.44 -4.93 3.15
C LEU A 30 -4.24 -6.43 3.29
N THR A 31 -3.03 -6.90 2.95
CA THR A 31 -2.66 -8.30 3.14
C THR A 31 -2.66 -8.66 4.63
N MET A 32 -2.00 -7.86 5.48
CA MET A 32 -1.94 -8.11 6.91
C MET A 32 -3.30 -7.98 7.60
N ALA A 33 -4.15 -7.05 7.17
CA ALA A 33 -5.51 -6.88 7.68
C ALA A 33 -6.37 -8.11 7.37
N ALA A 34 -6.25 -8.68 6.17
CA ALA A 34 -6.93 -9.93 5.81
C ALA A 34 -6.44 -11.12 6.65
N LEU A 35 -5.13 -11.23 6.92
CA LEU A 35 -4.59 -12.26 7.81
C LEU A 35 -5.09 -12.08 9.25
N PHE A 36 -5.10 -10.84 9.74
CA PHE A 36 -5.66 -10.53 11.06
C PHE A 36 -7.13 -10.93 11.17
N VAL A 37 -7.94 -10.63 10.14
CA VAL A 37 -9.35 -11.05 10.10
C VAL A 37 -9.47 -12.58 10.10
N ALA A 38 -8.65 -13.27 9.30
CA ALA A 38 -8.63 -14.72 9.23
C ALA A 38 -8.33 -15.34 10.62
N ASP A 39 -7.34 -14.83 11.32
CA ASP A 39 -6.96 -15.29 12.66
C ASP A 39 -8.02 -14.95 13.71
N ALA A 40 -8.58 -13.73 13.67
CA ALA A 40 -9.64 -13.29 14.58
C ALA A 40 -10.93 -14.12 14.43
N MET A 41 -11.19 -14.64 13.22
CA MET A 41 -12.33 -15.51 12.92
C MET A 41 -12.02 -17.00 13.13
N GLY A 42 -10.81 -17.36 13.58
CA GLY A 42 -10.41 -18.75 13.80
C GLY A 42 -10.26 -19.57 12.52
N LYS A 43 -9.99 -18.91 11.38
CA LYS A 43 -9.87 -19.51 10.05
C LYS A 43 -8.53 -19.14 9.38
N PRO A 44 -7.39 -19.52 9.98
CA PRO A 44 -6.07 -19.11 9.51
C PRO A 44 -5.84 -19.52 8.06
N MET A 45 -5.10 -18.68 7.33
CA MET A 45 -4.77 -18.91 5.92
C MET A 45 -3.47 -19.72 5.80
N SER A 46 -3.47 -20.74 4.95
CA SER A 46 -2.27 -21.45 4.54
C SER A 46 -1.33 -20.54 3.75
N ILE A 47 -0.03 -20.81 3.77
CA ILE A 47 0.98 -20.00 3.07
C ILE A 47 0.65 -19.80 1.58
N GLY A 48 0.11 -20.80 0.90
CA GLY A 48 -0.32 -20.68 -0.49
C GLY A 48 -1.42 -19.64 -0.70
N GLU A 49 -2.43 -19.63 0.18
CA GLU A 49 -3.50 -18.63 0.16
C GLU A 49 -2.94 -17.22 0.48
N GLN A 50 -2.01 -17.12 1.43
CA GLN A 50 -1.39 -15.84 1.78
C GLN A 50 -0.59 -15.24 0.61
N VAL A 51 0.17 -16.07 -0.10
CA VAL A 51 0.93 -15.64 -1.29
C VAL A 51 -0.01 -15.22 -2.42
N GLY A 52 -1.06 -16.01 -2.69
CA GLY A 52 -2.06 -15.66 -3.70
C GLY A 52 -2.76 -14.32 -3.39
N LEU A 53 -3.17 -14.15 -2.14
CA LEU A 53 -3.76 -12.91 -1.65
C LEU A 53 -2.79 -11.73 -1.77
N LEU A 54 -1.53 -11.90 -1.38
CA LEU A 54 -0.50 -10.86 -1.49
C LEU A 54 -0.33 -10.40 -2.94
N LEU A 55 -0.21 -11.34 -3.88
CA LEU A 55 -0.08 -11.03 -5.31
C LEU A 55 -1.29 -10.25 -5.83
N PHE A 56 -2.49 -10.66 -5.43
CA PHE A 56 -3.70 -9.91 -5.74
C PHE A 56 -3.68 -8.50 -5.14
N MET A 57 -3.32 -8.37 -3.86
CA MET A 57 -3.28 -7.08 -3.15
C MET A 57 -2.24 -6.12 -3.72
N ILE A 58 -1.12 -6.61 -4.24
CA ILE A 58 -0.12 -5.78 -4.95
C ILE A 58 -0.73 -5.12 -6.20
N ILE A 59 -1.58 -5.84 -6.91
CA ILE A 59 -2.28 -5.31 -8.09
C ILE A 59 -3.42 -4.39 -7.66
N ALA A 60 -4.26 -4.86 -6.73
CA ALA A 60 -5.47 -4.17 -6.30
C ALA A 60 -5.17 -2.86 -5.56
N SER A 61 -4.05 -2.76 -4.84
CA SER A 61 -3.64 -1.55 -4.11
C SER A 61 -3.43 -0.35 -5.04
N LYS A 62 -3.01 -0.57 -6.30
CA LYS A 62 -2.85 0.48 -7.31
C LYS A 62 -4.20 1.14 -7.65
N GLY A 63 -5.27 0.34 -7.64
CA GLY A 63 -6.64 0.81 -7.87
C GLY A 63 -7.21 1.63 -6.71
N ALA A 64 -6.57 1.61 -5.54
CA ALA A 64 -6.95 2.42 -4.38
C ALA A 64 -6.34 3.83 -4.39
N ALA A 65 -5.48 4.15 -5.36
CA ALA A 65 -4.84 5.46 -5.46
C ALA A 65 -5.89 6.58 -5.63
N GLY A 66 -5.85 7.57 -4.74
CA GLY A 66 -6.57 8.84 -4.92
C GLY A 66 -8.06 8.86 -4.51
N VAL A 67 -8.60 7.78 -3.94
CA VAL A 67 -10.01 7.73 -3.51
C VAL A 67 -10.11 7.46 -2.01
N THR A 68 -10.78 8.35 -1.28
CA THR A 68 -11.04 8.20 0.15
C THR A 68 -11.85 6.93 0.43
N GLY A 69 -11.42 6.12 1.40
CA GLY A 69 -12.10 4.87 1.77
C GLY A 69 -11.83 3.69 0.82
N ALA A 70 -11.07 3.88 -0.26
CA ALA A 70 -10.77 2.80 -1.21
C ALA A 70 -10.03 1.62 -0.56
N GLY A 71 -9.24 1.86 0.50
CA GLY A 71 -8.55 0.79 1.21
C GLY A 71 -9.49 -0.29 1.76
N LEU A 72 -10.60 0.08 2.41
CA LEU A 72 -11.59 -0.89 2.90
C LEU A 72 -12.29 -1.61 1.76
N ALA A 73 -12.60 -0.89 0.67
CA ALA A 73 -13.20 -1.49 -0.51
C ALA A 73 -12.24 -2.52 -1.17
N THR A 74 -10.95 -2.21 -1.25
CA THR A 74 -9.92 -3.12 -1.76
C THR A 74 -9.75 -4.34 -0.86
N LEU A 75 -9.75 -4.16 0.47
CA LEU A 75 -9.73 -5.27 1.43
C LEU A 75 -10.92 -6.20 1.22
N ALA A 76 -12.13 -5.64 1.18
CA ALA A 76 -13.35 -6.39 0.95
C ALA A 76 -13.33 -7.10 -0.41
N GLY A 77 -12.85 -6.45 -1.47
CA GLY A 77 -12.69 -7.04 -2.80
C GLY A 77 -11.69 -8.20 -2.82
N GLY A 78 -10.55 -8.06 -2.13
CA GLY A 78 -9.54 -9.12 -2.04
C GLY A 78 -10.02 -10.33 -1.25
N LEU A 79 -10.69 -10.10 -0.10
CA LEU A 79 -11.34 -11.16 0.65
C LEU A 79 -12.48 -11.80 -0.17
N GLN A 80 -13.33 -11.02 -0.83
CA GLN A 80 -14.39 -11.55 -1.70
C GLN A 80 -13.84 -12.49 -2.79
N SER A 81 -12.66 -12.17 -3.34
CA SER A 81 -12.03 -12.96 -4.40
C SER A 81 -11.34 -14.24 -3.89
N HIS A 82 -10.74 -14.23 -2.70
CA HIS A 82 -9.89 -15.33 -2.23
C HIS A 82 -10.50 -16.11 -1.05
N ARG A 83 -11.20 -15.41 -0.16
CA ARG A 83 -11.78 -15.91 1.09
C ARG A 83 -13.09 -15.18 1.41
N PRO A 84 -14.15 -15.39 0.61
CA PRO A 84 -15.42 -14.69 0.79
C PRO A 84 -16.07 -14.99 2.14
N ASP A 85 -15.72 -16.12 2.75
CA ASP A 85 -16.15 -16.52 4.08
C ASP A 85 -15.59 -15.65 5.23
N LEU A 86 -14.69 -14.71 4.92
CA LEU A 86 -14.07 -13.75 5.87
C LEU A 86 -14.62 -12.32 5.71
N LEU A 87 -15.50 -12.06 4.76
CA LEU A 87 -16.02 -10.71 4.47
C LEU A 87 -16.67 -10.04 5.70
N ASP A 88 -17.40 -10.79 6.51
CA ASP A 88 -18.05 -10.28 7.71
C ASP A 88 -17.04 -9.71 8.72
N GLY A 89 -15.78 -10.19 8.69
CA GLY A 89 -14.71 -9.72 9.54
C GLY A 89 -14.12 -8.36 9.15
N VAL A 90 -14.45 -7.81 7.97
CA VAL A 90 -14.01 -6.45 7.56
C VAL A 90 -14.47 -5.40 8.57
N GLY A 91 -15.62 -5.60 9.21
CA GLY A 91 -16.14 -4.73 10.26
C GLY A 91 -15.16 -4.50 11.44
N LEU A 92 -14.31 -5.50 11.74
CA LEU A 92 -13.28 -5.39 12.78
C LEU A 92 -12.21 -4.33 12.44
N ILE A 93 -11.96 -4.12 11.14
CA ILE A 93 -10.93 -3.19 10.65
C ILE A 93 -11.46 -1.76 10.58
N VAL A 94 -12.77 -1.57 10.34
CA VAL A 94 -13.39 -0.25 10.14
C VAL A 94 -13.06 0.71 11.29
N GLY A 95 -13.07 0.22 12.54
CA GLY A 95 -12.80 1.05 13.72
C GLY A 95 -11.38 1.62 13.79
N ILE A 96 -10.40 0.93 13.18
CA ILE A 96 -8.99 1.35 13.20
C ILE A 96 -8.53 1.91 11.85
N ASP A 97 -9.32 1.76 10.78
CA ASP A 97 -8.89 2.04 9.42
C ASP A 97 -8.46 3.50 9.23
N ARG A 98 -9.07 4.44 9.97
CA ARG A 98 -8.68 5.84 9.96
C ARG A 98 -7.23 6.04 10.42
N PHE A 99 -6.88 5.50 11.59
CA PHE A 99 -5.52 5.56 12.11
C PHE A 99 -4.53 4.83 11.19
N MET A 100 -4.91 3.65 10.72
CA MET A 100 -4.09 2.86 9.81
C MET A 100 -3.94 3.52 8.43
N SER A 101 -4.90 4.34 7.99
CA SER A 101 -4.78 5.16 6.78
C SER A 101 -3.60 6.13 6.87
N GLU A 102 -3.41 6.77 8.01
CA GLU A 102 -2.28 7.68 8.25
C GLU A 102 -0.96 6.90 8.25
N ALA A 103 -0.90 5.73 8.90
CA ALA A 103 0.28 4.86 8.90
C ALA A 103 0.66 4.37 7.49
N ARG A 104 -0.35 4.01 6.67
CA ARG A 104 -0.15 3.66 5.25
C ARG A 104 0.44 4.82 4.47
N ALA A 105 -0.13 6.02 4.65
CA ALA A 105 0.33 7.21 3.96
C ALA A 105 1.81 7.51 4.28
N LEU A 106 2.23 7.38 5.54
CA LEU A 106 3.61 7.54 5.96
C LEU A 106 4.54 6.50 5.32
N THR A 107 4.12 5.24 5.27
CA THR A 107 4.92 4.15 4.68
C THR A 107 5.08 4.35 3.17
N ASN A 108 4.00 4.70 2.47
CA ASN A 108 4.02 5.02 1.04
C ASN A 108 4.92 6.24 0.77
N PHE A 109 4.82 7.27 1.61
CA PHE A 109 5.67 8.46 1.51
C PHE A 109 7.15 8.10 1.66
N ALA A 110 7.51 7.30 2.67
CA ALA A 110 8.90 6.88 2.88
C ALA A 110 9.45 6.11 1.67
N GLY A 111 8.69 5.14 1.15
CA GLY A 111 9.07 4.39 -0.05
C GLY A 111 9.26 5.29 -1.28
N ASN A 112 8.33 6.22 -1.51
CA ASN A 112 8.41 7.18 -2.60
C ASN A 112 9.58 8.16 -2.45
N ALA A 113 9.85 8.64 -1.24
CA ALA A 113 11.00 9.51 -0.97
C ALA A 113 12.32 8.80 -1.29
N VAL A 114 12.49 7.56 -0.83
CA VAL A 114 13.68 6.74 -1.12
C VAL A 114 13.80 6.49 -2.62
N ALA A 115 12.70 6.13 -3.30
CA ALA A 115 12.69 5.92 -4.75
C ALA A 115 13.10 7.19 -5.51
N THR A 116 12.58 8.35 -5.13
CA THR A 116 12.94 9.64 -5.75
C THR A 116 14.43 9.95 -5.60
N VAL A 117 15.02 9.71 -4.41
CA VAL A 117 16.47 9.91 -4.20
C VAL A 117 17.30 8.90 -5.01
N LEU A 118 16.86 7.64 -5.07
CA LEU A 118 17.54 6.60 -5.83
C LEU A 118 17.56 6.93 -7.33
N VAL A 119 16.41 7.31 -7.89
CA VAL A 119 16.29 7.71 -9.31
C VAL A 119 17.13 8.95 -9.56
N GLY A 120 17.05 9.98 -8.71
CA GLY A 120 17.88 11.18 -8.83
C GLY A 120 19.37 10.86 -8.82
N THR A 121 19.80 9.91 -7.99
CA THR A 121 21.19 9.46 -7.96
C THR A 121 21.59 8.76 -9.25
N TRP A 122 20.75 7.87 -9.77
CA TRP A 122 21.03 7.13 -11.02
C TRP A 122 21.04 8.03 -12.26
N THR A 123 20.26 9.10 -12.26
CA THR A 123 20.23 10.07 -13.36
C THR A 123 21.27 11.18 -13.23
N GLY A 124 22.06 11.21 -12.15
CA GLY A 124 23.03 12.29 -11.89
C GLY A 124 22.39 13.62 -11.49
N GLU A 125 21.15 13.58 -11.03
CA GLU A 125 20.27 14.73 -10.73
C GLU A 125 20.03 14.88 -9.21
N PHE A 126 20.92 14.32 -8.40
CA PHE A 126 20.88 14.40 -6.94
C PHE A 126 22.13 15.12 -6.43
N ASP A 127 21.91 16.31 -5.89
CA ASP A 127 22.95 17.06 -5.18
C ASP A 127 23.14 16.46 -3.78
N ARG A 128 24.39 16.10 -3.48
CA ARG A 128 24.80 15.49 -2.21
C ARG A 128 25.42 16.52 -1.25
N ALA A 129 25.60 17.76 -1.70
CA ALA A 129 26.26 18.83 -0.95
C ALA A 129 25.37 19.44 0.14
#